data_AF-A0A9N9JR68-F1
#
_entry.id   AF-A0A9N9JR68-F1
#
_cell.length_a   1.000
_cell.length_b   1.000
_cell.length_c   1.000
_cell.angle_alpha   90.00
_cell.angle_beta   90.00
_cell.angle_gamma   90.00
#
_symmetry.space_group_name_H-M   'P 1'
#
loop_
_entity.id
_entity.type
_entity.pdbx_description
1 polymer ?
#
loop_
_entity_poly.entity_id
_entity_poly.type
_entity_poly.pdbx_seq_one_letter_code
_entity_poly.pdbx_strand_id
1 'polypeptide(L)'
;TLGCQSLSSCVRESIQPKGQVKTSRQSVDLKKVINQRAQLFYHDVHRSDIKKTVKWIQELKVMEIERIDATYVLVTTNETKVEQISSCIVEDTRNKSWILYVTP
;
A
#
# COMPACT_ATOMS: atom_id res chain seq x y z
N THR A 1 14.69 16.51 -21.50
CA THR A 1 14.32 15.14 -21.07
C THR A 1 12.81 15.05 -20.93
N LEU A 2 12.09 14.78 -22.03
CA LEU A 2 10.61 14.84 -22.10
C LEU A 2 9.94 13.47 -22.33
N GLY A 3 10.71 12.38 -22.46
CA GLY A 3 10.17 11.05 -22.81
C GLY A 3 9.55 10.27 -21.64
N CYS A 4 10.05 10.44 -20.40
CA CYS A 4 9.64 9.59 -19.28
C CYS A 4 8.26 9.93 -18.70
N GLN A 5 7.86 11.21 -18.72
CA GLN A 5 6.53 11.63 -18.25
C GLN A 5 5.40 11.02 -19.09
N SER A 6 5.65 10.77 -20.39
CA SER A 6 4.69 10.13 -21.29
C SER A 6 4.45 8.66 -20.96
N LEU A 7 5.47 7.93 -20.49
CA LEU A 7 5.34 6.50 -20.24
C LEU A 7 4.54 6.22 -18.97
N SER A 8 4.78 6.97 -17.88
CA SER A 8 4.01 6.82 -16.64
C SER A 8 2.53 7.12 -16.81
N SER A 9 2.16 8.09 -17.68
CA SER A 9 0.76 8.37 -18.00
C SER A 9 0.08 7.28 -18.83
N CYS A 10 0.86 6.42 -19.48
CA CYS A 10 0.36 5.33 -20.30
C CYS A 10 0.19 4.02 -19.51
N VAL A 11 0.61 3.96 -18.25
CA VAL A 11 0.46 2.77 -17.40
C VAL A 11 -0.71 2.97 -16.42
N ARG A 12 -1.66 2.05 -16.42
CA ARG A 12 -2.69 1.95 -15.38
C ARG A 12 -2.31 0.83 -14.42
N GLU A 13 -2.23 1.17 -13.14
CA GLU A 13 -1.96 0.22 -12.06
C GLU A 13 -3.27 -0.10 -11.32
N SER A 14 -3.44 -1.37 -10.96
CA SER A 14 -4.53 -1.83 -10.09
C SER A 14 -4.02 -2.91 -9.15
N ILE A 15 -4.37 -2.80 -7.87
CA ILE A 15 -3.95 -3.75 -6.83
C ILE A 15 -5.15 -4.56 -6.36
N GLN A 16 -4.98 -5.88 -6.31
CA GLN A 16 -6.01 -6.83 -5.89
C GLN A 16 -5.47 -7.76 -4.79
N PRO A 17 -5.78 -7.48 -3.52
CA PRO A 17 -5.64 -8.46 -2.44
C PRO A 17 -6.61 -9.63 -2.68
N LYS A 18 -6.11 -10.87 -2.66
CA LYS A 18 -6.88 -12.10 -2.92
C LYS A 18 -6.65 -13.14 -1.83
N GLY A 19 -7.73 -13.82 -1.45
CA GLY A 19 -7.71 -14.91 -0.47
C GLY A 19 -8.33 -14.53 0.86
N GLN A 20 -8.18 -15.41 1.85
CA GLN A 20 -8.72 -15.17 3.17
C GLN A 20 -7.90 -14.14 3.93
N VAL A 21 -8.57 -13.07 4.36
CA VAL A 21 -7.98 -12.07 5.24
C VAL A 21 -7.93 -12.61 6.65
N LYS A 22 -6.78 -12.48 7.31
CA LYS A 22 -6.61 -12.91 8.70
C LYS A 22 -5.79 -11.91 9.50
N THR A 23 -6.10 -11.82 10.79
CA THR A 23 -5.23 -11.17 11.77
C THR A 23 -4.35 -12.25 12.38
N SER A 24 -3.06 -12.20 12.13
CA SER A 24 -2.09 -13.14 12.67
C SER A 24 -1.31 -12.50 13.83
N ARG A 25 -0.50 -13.29 14.52
CA ARG A 25 0.48 -12.75 15.48
C ARG A 25 1.49 -11.82 14.80
N GLN A 26 1.95 -12.18 13.60
CA GLN A 26 2.92 -11.38 12.85
C GLN A 26 2.32 -10.05 12.41
N SER A 27 1.08 -10.03 11.92
CA SER A 27 0.40 -8.79 11.51
C SER A 27 0.16 -7.84 12.70
N VAL A 28 -0.14 -8.40 13.89
CA VAL A 28 -0.26 -7.63 15.14
C VAL A 28 1.09 -7.07 15.60
N ASP A 29 2.15 -7.87 15.54
CA ASP A 29 3.48 -7.41 15.94
C ASP A 29 4.03 -6.37 14.96
N LEU A 30 3.78 -6.53 13.66
CA LEU A 30 4.07 -5.52 12.65
C LEU A 30 3.32 -4.21 12.93
N LYS A 31 2.03 -4.27 13.31
CA LYS A 31 1.27 -3.08 13.70
C LYS A 31 1.90 -2.36 14.88
N LYS A 32 2.37 -3.08 15.91
CA LYS A 32 3.08 -2.47 17.05
C LYS A 32 4.35 -1.77 16.62
N VAL A 33 5.16 -2.43 15.77
CA VAL A 33 6.41 -1.85 15.24
C VAL A 33 6.13 -0.58 14.43
N ILE A 34 5.12 -0.59 13.56
CA ILE A 34 4.69 0.58 12.79
C ILE A 34 4.30 1.71 13.75
N ASN A 35 3.46 1.44 14.76
CA ASN A 35 3.02 2.45 15.71
C ASN A 35 4.18 3.08 16.51
N GLN A 36 5.14 2.27 16.93
CA GLN A 36 6.34 2.73 17.65
C GLN A 36 7.26 3.57 16.75
N ARG A 37 7.46 3.15 15.50
CA ARG A 37 8.39 3.80 14.58
C ARG A 37 7.81 4.98 13.83
N ALA A 38 6.48 5.11 13.74
CA ALA A 38 5.83 6.20 13.01
C ALA A 38 6.30 7.58 13.50
N GLN A 39 6.42 7.78 14.81
CA GLN A 39 6.89 9.05 15.37
C GLN A 39 8.34 9.37 14.96
N LEU A 40 9.21 8.36 14.95
CA LEU A 40 10.61 8.51 14.55
C LEU A 40 10.72 8.83 13.05
N PHE A 41 9.92 8.18 12.20
CA PHE A 41 9.95 8.41 10.76
C PHE A 41 9.60 9.86 10.38
N TYR A 42 8.75 10.51 11.16
CA TYR A 42 8.31 11.88 10.92
C TYR A 42 9.03 12.94 11.78
N HIS A 43 10.09 12.57 12.51
CA HIS A 43 10.80 13.49 13.39
C HIS A 43 11.43 14.66 12.62
N ASP A 44 12.06 14.38 11.47
CA ASP A 44 12.80 15.37 10.67
C ASP A 44 12.10 15.75 9.36
N VAL A 45 10.86 15.29 9.14
CA VAL A 45 10.12 15.57 7.91
C VAL A 45 9.33 16.86 8.09
N HIS A 46 9.54 17.83 7.21
CA HIS A 46 8.79 19.07 7.23
C HIS A 46 7.29 18.79 6.98
N ARG A 47 6.40 19.40 7.77
CA ARG A 47 4.95 19.07 7.73
C ARG A 47 4.31 19.27 6.35
N SER A 48 4.85 20.16 5.51
CA SER A 48 4.39 20.37 4.13
C SER A 48 4.58 19.15 3.22
N ASP A 49 5.54 18.29 3.55
CA ASP A 49 5.94 17.17 2.69
C ASP A 49 5.22 15.88 3.10
N ILE A 50 4.51 15.92 4.23
CA ILE A 50 3.78 14.81 4.82
C ILE A 50 2.37 14.74 4.22
N LYS A 51 2.18 13.86 3.24
CA LYS A 51 0.83 13.58 2.69
C LYS A 51 -0.10 12.87 3.69
N LYS A 52 0.46 12.10 4.63
CA LYS A 52 -0.28 11.29 5.61
C LYS A 52 0.32 11.47 7.00
N THR A 53 -0.49 11.87 7.97
CA THR A 53 -0.01 12.18 9.31
C THR A 53 0.43 10.93 10.07
N VAL A 54 1.24 11.10 11.14
CA VAL A 54 1.56 10.05 12.11
C VAL A 54 0.30 9.33 12.59
N LYS A 55 -0.74 10.11 12.91
CA LYS A 55 -2.05 9.60 13.36
C LYS A 55 -2.68 8.67 12.31
N TRP A 56 -2.63 9.05 11.04
CA TRP A 56 -3.15 8.21 9.95
C TRP A 56 -2.41 6.86 9.87
N ILE A 57 -1.08 6.84 10.01
CA ILE A 57 -0.31 5.58 10.06
C ILE A 57 -0.71 4.74 11.28
N GLN A 58 -0.90 5.39 12.43
CA GLN A 58 -1.30 4.72 13.67
C GLN A 58 -2.72 4.16 13.61
N GLU A 59 -3.59 4.66 12.73
CA GLU A 59 -4.94 4.16 12.48
C GLU A 59 -5.01 3.05 11.42
N LEU A 60 -3.92 2.77 10.69
CA LEU A 60 -3.88 1.67 9.69
C LEU A 60 -4.20 0.31 10.34
N LYS A 61 -5.16 -0.42 9.79
CA LYS A 61 -5.33 -1.84 10.11
C LYS A 61 -4.23 -2.62 9.39
N VAL A 62 -3.66 -3.64 10.03
CA VAL A 62 -2.64 -4.49 9.42
C VAL A 62 -3.15 -5.92 9.41
N MET A 63 -3.30 -6.49 8.23
CA MET A 63 -3.89 -7.80 8.02
C MET A 63 -3.05 -8.63 7.07
N GLU A 64 -3.00 -9.93 7.30
CA GLU A 64 -2.40 -10.87 6.37
C GLU A 64 -3.40 -11.31 5.32
N ILE A 65 -2.89 -11.55 4.12
CA ILE A 65 -3.64 -12.11 3.02
C ILE A 65 -2.76 -13.07 2.21
N GLU A 66 -3.39 -14.06 1.57
CA GLU A 66 -2.66 -15.10 0.84
C GLU A 66 -1.83 -14.55 -0.32
N ARG A 67 -2.39 -13.61 -1.08
CA ARG A 67 -1.74 -13.07 -2.27
C ARG A 67 -2.18 -11.65 -2.53
N ILE A 68 -1.28 -10.86 -3.11
CA ILE A 68 -1.59 -9.52 -3.62
C ILE A 68 -1.09 -9.46 -5.05
N ASP A 69 -2.02 -9.25 -5.99
CA ASP A 69 -1.69 -9.07 -7.40
C ASP A 69 -1.65 -7.58 -7.73
N ALA A 70 -0.52 -7.11 -8.25
CA ALA A 70 -0.39 -5.83 -8.92
C ALA A 70 -0.54 -6.05 -10.43
N THR A 71 -1.51 -5.39 -11.04
CA THR A 71 -1.75 -5.43 -12.48
C THR A 71 -1.35 -4.10 -13.09
N TYR A 72 -0.45 -4.15 -14.06
CA TYR A 72 0.02 -3.00 -14.83
C TYR A 72 -0.46 -3.16 -16.27
N VAL A 73 -1.23 -2.19 -16.75
CA VAL A 73 -1.75 -2.16 -18.12
C VAL A 73 -1.11 -1.00 -18.86
N LEU A 74 -0.34 -1.29 -19.91
CA LEU A 74 0.17 -0.28 -20.82
C LEU A 74 -0.91 0.07 -21.84
N VAL A 75 -1.61 1.19 -21.63
CA VAL A 75 -2.79 1.62 -22.39
C VAL A 75 -2.51 1.77 -23.89
N THR A 76 -1.28 2.10 -24.27
CA THR A 76 -0.90 2.30 -25.67
C THR A 76 -0.86 0.99 -26.47
N THR A 77 -0.48 -0.12 -25.84
CA THR A 77 -0.34 -1.44 -26.48
C THR A 77 -1.35 -2.46 -25.99
N ASN A 78 -2.15 -2.10 -24.97
CA ASN A 78 -3.01 -3.01 -24.19
C ASN A 78 -2.25 -4.21 -23.59
N GLU A 79 -0.93 -4.10 -23.43
CA GLU A 79 -0.14 -5.13 -22.77
C GLU A 79 -0.43 -5.10 -21.27
N THR A 80 -0.66 -6.29 -20.72
CA THR A 80 -0.97 -6.46 -19.30
C THR A 80 0.09 -7.32 -18.66
N LYS A 81 0.65 -6.82 -17.55
CA LYS A 81 1.57 -7.55 -16.68
C LYS A 81 0.94 -7.71 -15.31
N VAL A 82 0.99 -8.92 -14.78
CA VAL A 82 0.55 -9.21 -13.41
C VAL A 82 1.78 -9.63 -12.61
N GLU A 83 1.99 -8.99 -11.48
CA GLU A 83 3.07 -9.30 -10.55
C GLU A 83 2.50 -9.57 -9.16
N GLN A 84 3.12 -10.49 -8.44
CA GLN A 84 2.80 -10.71 -7.02
C GLN A 84 3.67 -9.77 -6.18
N ILE A 85 3.02 -8.99 -5.31
CA ILE A 85 3.69 -8.09 -4.38
C ILE A 85 3.48 -8.54 -2.95
N SER A 86 4.37 -8.13 -2.06
CA SER A 86 4.37 -8.56 -0.65
C SER A 86 3.49 -7.70 0.26
N SER A 87 3.15 -6.48 -0.16
CA SER A 87 2.33 -5.58 0.64
C SER A 87 1.62 -4.53 -0.20
N CYS A 88 0.46 -4.06 0.27
CA CYS A 88 -0.23 -2.92 -0.30
C CYS A 88 -1.10 -2.21 0.74
N ILE A 89 -1.39 -0.93 0.51
CA ILE A 89 -2.33 -0.17 1.32
C ILE A 89 -3.57 0.10 0.49
N VAL A 90 -4.73 -0.31 1.00
CA VAL A 90 -6.03 -0.15 0.34
C VAL A 90 -7.00 0.60 1.25
N GLU A 91 -7.80 1.48 0.66
CA GLU A 91 -8.89 2.14 1.37
C GLU A 91 -10.08 1.19 1.53
N ASP A 92 -10.48 0.95 2.78
CA ASP A 92 -11.74 0.30 3.12
C ASP A 92 -12.84 1.36 3.10
N THR A 93 -13.49 1.48 1.94
CA THR A 93 -14.55 2.44 1.67
C THR A 93 -15.77 2.27 2.58
N ARG A 94 -15.98 1.09 3.17
CA ARG A 94 -17.11 0.84 4.08
C ARG A 94 -16.90 1.50 5.43
N ASN A 95 -15.67 1.43 5.94
CA ASN A 95 -15.33 1.92 7.28
C ASN A 95 -14.56 3.26 7.26
N LYS A 96 -14.38 3.87 6.08
CA LYS A 96 -13.51 5.06 5.89
C LYS A 96 -12.14 4.88 6.55
N SER A 97 -11.62 3.66 6.47
CA SER A 97 -10.38 3.25 7.13
C SER A 97 -9.38 2.74 6.10
N TRP A 98 -8.12 2.59 6.50
CA TRP A 98 -7.08 2.11 5.60
C TRP A 98 -6.51 0.79 6.12
N ILE A 99 -6.31 -0.15 5.22
CA ILE A 99 -5.80 -1.49 5.52
C ILE A 99 -4.47 -1.67 4.80
N LEU A 100 -3.42 -1.97 5.56
CA LEU A 100 -2.17 -2.52 5.07
C LEU A 100 -2.34 -4.04 4.99
N TYR A 101 -2.42 -4.57 3.77
CA TYR A 101 -2.30 -5.99 3.52
C TYR A 101 -0.84 -6.38 3.38
N VAL A 102 -0.47 -7.50 3.99
CA VAL A 102 0.84 -8.13 3.85
C VAL A 102 0.67 -9.59 3.52
N THR A 103 1.55 -10.14 2.70
CA THR A 103 1.66 -11.59 2.52
C THR A 103 2.55 -12.16 3.64
N PRO A 104 2.31 -13.41 4.10
CA PRO A 104 3.16 -14.09 5.07
C PRO A 104 4.63 -14.20 4.65
#